data_AF-A0A1G2ZMQ8-F1
#
_entry.id   AF-A0A1G2ZMQ8-F1
#
_cell.length_a   1.000
_cell.length_b   1.000
_cell.length_c   1.000
_cell.angle_alpha   90.00
_cell.angle_beta   90.00
_cell.angle_gamma   90.00
#
_symmetry.space_group_name_H-M   'P 1'
#
loop_
_entity.id
_entity.type
_entity.pdbx_description
1 polymer ?
#
loop_
_entity_poly.entity_id
_entity_poly.type
_entity_poly.pdbx_seq_one_letter_code
_entity_poly.pdbx_strand_id
1 'polypeptide(L)'
;MFDSEKFNGFVKKELDDLLFSDIWNYWIFNESDLHSAAYFYIREYFSRRDSQNADSIFVRCEPVMDDYTKPDIVVFKKYNPIYIIELKMFQKTETLKEDMIEKDLDKLKAYISRYPSIKWGFLIAVYDSEAMWKPSSHKLKKSGYEKISVSSINLRRKEDSERRRNNYDEWRRQFDKYLEKHF
;
A
#
# COMPACT_ATOMS: atom_id res chain seq x y z
N MET A 1 9.65 23.28 -2.99
CA MET A 1 9.57 22.45 -4.21
C MET A 1 9.30 21.02 -3.77
N PHE A 2 8.30 20.35 -4.34
CA PHE A 2 7.99 18.95 -3.99
C PHE A 2 9.17 18.02 -4.27
N ASP A 3 9.66 17.33 -3.23
CA ASP A 3 10.78 16.38 -3.30
C ASP A 3 10.24 14.96 -3.52
N SER A 4 10.42 14.46 -4.74
CA SER A 4 9.89 13.17 -5.17
C SER A 4 10.65 12.00 -4.55
N GLU A 5 11.93 12.18 -4.23
CA GLU A 5 12.75 11.13 -3.62
C GLU A 5 12.36 10.92 -2.16
N LYS A 6 12.08 12.00 -1.43
CA LYS A 6 11.59 11.92 -0.05
C LYS A 6 10.24 11.23 0.06
N PHE A 7 9.29 11.52 -0.85
CA PHE A 7 8.00 10.83 -0.82
C PHE A 7 8.14 9.35 -1.17
N ASN A 8 8.96 9.03 -2.17
CA ASN A 8 9.27 7.64 -2.50
C ASN A 8 9.90 6.90 -1.31
N GLY A 9 10.81 7.55 -0.57
CA GLY A 9 11.41 7.00 0.64
C GLY A 9 10.39 6.76 1.76
N PHE A 10 9.47 7.71 1.96
CA PHE A 10 8.39 7.58 2.93
C PHE A 10 7.49 6.37 2.61
N VAL A 11 6.98 6.26 1.38
CA VAL A 11 6.08 5.16 1.00
C VAL A 11 6.78 3.80 1.12
N LYS A 12 8.06 3.70 0.72
CA LYS A 12 8.82 2.43 0.74
C LYS A 12 9.27 1.95 2.11
N LYS A 13 9.20 2.77 3.15
CA LYS A 13 9.78 2.45 4.47
C LYS A 13 8.91 2.90 5.62
N GLU A 14 8.64 4.20 5.70
CA GLU A 14 7.90 4.78 6.82
C GLU A 14 6.43 4.35 6.80
N LEU A 15 5.80 4.33 5.62
CA LEU A 15 4.40 3.93 5.50
C LEU A 15 4.17 2.46 5.89
N ASP A 16 5.05 1.55 5.47
CA ASP A 16 4.95 0.12 5.84
C ASP A 16 4.98 -0.07 7.36
N ASP A 17 5.86 0.66 8.05
CA ASP A 17 5.98 0.62 9.52
C ASP A 17 4.74 1.16 10.23
N LEU A 18 4.17 2.24 9.71
CA LEU A 18 2.95 2.86 10.24
C LEU A 18 1.74 1.94 10.04
N LEU A 19 1.56 1.38 8.84
CA LEU A 19 0.47 0.45 8.54
C LEU A 19 0.57 -0.83 9.36
N PHE A 20 1.78 -1.39 9.50
CA PHE A 20 2.00 -2.56 10.35
C PHE A 20 1.63 -2.28 11.82
N SER A 21 1.96 -1.09 12.32
CA SER A 21 1.60 -0.65 13.67
C SER A 21 0.08 -0.56 13.84
N ASP A 22 -0.62 0.05 12.89
CA ASP A 22 -2.07 0.26 12.96
C ASP A 22 -2.86 -1.04 12.86
N ILE A 23 -2.41 -1.99 12.03
CA ILE A 23 -3.03 -3.31 11.92
C ILE A 23 -3.09 -3.99 13.29
N TRP A 24 -2.03 -3.86 14.08
CA TRP A 24 -1.95 -4.43 15.42
C TRP A 24 -2.73 -3.64 16.46
N ASN A 25 -2.57 -2.31 16.47
CA ASN A 25 -3.06 -1.46 17.57
C ASN A 25 -4.54 -1.08 17.41
N TYR A 26 -5.02 -0.96 16.17
CA TYR A 26 -6.39 -0.55 15.86
C TYR A 26 -7.23 -1.66 15.23
N TRP A 27 -6.66 -2.86 15.13
CA TRP A 27 -7.29 -4.03 14.56
C TRP A 27 -7.86 -3.76 13.16
N ILE A 28 -7.00 -3.36 12.21
CA ILE A 28 -7.41 -3.21 10.81
C ILE A 28 -7.79 -4.60 10.28
N PHE A 29 -9.09 -4.79 10.02
CA PHE A 29 -9.70 -6.10 9.77
C PHE A 29 -10.09 -6.32 8.31
N ASN A 30 -9.84 -5.39 7.40
CA ASN A 30 -10.15 -5.50 5.97
C ASN A 30 -9.31 -4.54 5.14
N GLU A 31 -9.35 -4.72 3.82
CA GLU A 31 -8.64 -3.90 2.83
C GLU A 31 -9.11 -2.44 2.86
N SER A 32 -10.39 -2.17 3.12
CA SER A 32 -10.93 -0.79 3.20
C SER A 32 -10.41 0.00 4.40
N ASP A 33 -10.28 -0.64 5.56
CA ASP A 33 -9.64 -0.04 6.74
C ASP A 33 -8.16 0.26 6.47
N LEU A 34 -7.48 -0.63 5.74
CA LEU A 34 -6.09 -0.43 5.31
C LEU A 34 -5.97 0.78 4.36
N HIS A 35 -6.90 0.93 3.41
CA HIS A 35 -6.98 2.10 2.52
C HIS A 35 -7.11 3.39 3.33
N SER A 36 -8.01 3.39 4.32
CA SER A 36 -8.26 4.54 5.18
C SER A 36 -7.02 4.94 6.00
N ALA A 37 -6.31 3.97 6.58
CA ALA A 37 -5.07 4.20 7.32
C ALA A 37 -3.95 4.75 6.43
N ALA A 38 -3.74 4.14 5.26
CA ALA A 38 -2.74 4.60 4.30
C ALA A 38 -3.05 6.02 3.80
N TYR A 39 -4.32 6.29 3.49
CA TYR A 39 -4.80 7.62 3.09
C TYR A 39 -4.47 8.67 4.15
N PHE A 40 -4.72 8.38 5.43
CA PHE A 40 -4.43 9.28 6.55
C PHE A 40 -2.94 9.66 6.57
N TYR A 41 -2.03 8.68 6.58
CA TYR A 41 -0.59 8.94 6.66
C TYR A 41 -0.04 9.65 5.42
N ILE A 42 -0.51 9.29 4.23
CA ILE A 42 -0.09 9.97 2.99
C ILE A 42 -0.57 11.42 3.00
N ARG A 43 -1.81 11.69 3.42
CA ARG A 43 -2.32 13.06 3.55
C ARG A 43 -1.55 13.85 4.60
N GLU A 44 -1.24 13.23 5.72
CA GLU A 44 -0.46 13.86 6.79
C GLU A 44 0.96 14.21 6.34
N TYR A 45 1.62 13.33 5.58
CA TYR A 45 2.94 13.58 4.99
C TYR A 45 2.96 14.91 4.22
N PHE A 46 1.97 15.12 3.35
CA PHE A 46 1.86 16.35 2.55
C PHE A 46 1.45 17.55 3.39
N SER A 47 0.58 17.36 4.38
CA SER A 47 0.11 18.46 5.25
C SER A 47 1.24 19.03 6.12
N ARG A 48 2.15 18.18 6.62
CA ARG A 48 3.27 18.60 7.48
C ARG A 48 4.44 19.21 6.69
N ARG A 49 4.69 18.74 5.47
CA ARG A 49 5.90 19.10 4.70
C ARG A 49 5.69 20.19 3.66
N ASP A 50 4.45 20.53 3.32
CA ASP A 50 4.14 21.39 2.17
C ASP A 50 3.29 22.62 2.53
N SER A 51 3.47 23.20 3.72
CA SER A 51 2.76 24.43 4.15
C SER A 51 2.90 25.62 3.20
N GLN A 52 3.88 25.60 2.27
CA GLN A 52 4.06 26.62 1.23
C GLN A 52 3.57 26.20 -0.18
N ASN A 53 3.17 24.94 -0.43
CA ASN A 53 2.55 24.50 -1.70
C ASN A 53 1.23 23.72 -1.51
N ALA A 54 0.62 23.79 -0.33
CA ALA A 54 -0.58 23.06 0.06
C ALA A 54 -1.74 23.22 -0.95
N ASP A 55 -1.83 24.37 -1.62
CA ASP A 55 -2.85 24.64 -2.64
C ASP A 55 -2.69 23.84 -3.94
N SER A 56 -1.60 23.09 -4.08
CA SER A 56 -1.30 22.35 -5.31
C SER A 56 -1.34 20.84 -5.17
N ILE A 57 -1.27 20.25 -3.97
CA ILE A 57 -1.25 18.79 -3.78
C ILE A 57 -2.45 18.34 -2.96
N PHE A 58 -3.17 17.33 -3.45
CA PHE A 58 -4.24 16.68 -2.69
C PHE A 58 -4.23 15.18 -2.91
N VAL A 59 -4.71 14.45 -1.90
CA VAL A 59 -4.76 12.99 -1.87
C VAL A 59 -6.23 12.57 -1.95
N ARG A 60 -6.54 11.57 -2.76
CA ARG A 60 -7.87 10.95 -2.83
C ARG A 60 -7.75 9.47 -2.54
N CYS A 61 -8.68 8.97 -1.73
CA CYS A 61 -8.89 7.55 -1.49
C CYS A 61 -9.97 7.07 -2.46
N GLU A 62 -9.68 6.03 -3.20
CA GLU A 62 -10.55 5.38 -4.18
C GLU A 62 -11.22 6.37 -5.18
N PRO A 63 -10.48 7.30 -5.80
CA PRO A 63 -11.08 8.18 -6.80
C PRO A 63 -11.47 7.40 -8.05
N VAL A 64 -12.52 7.83 -8.74
CA VAL A 64 -12.79 7.38 -10.11
C VAL A 64 -11.84 8.15 -11.03
N MET A 65 -10.94 7.44 -11.71
CA MET A 65 -9.97 8.06 -12.64
C MET A 65 -10.47 8.03 -14.09
N ASP A 66 -11.20 6.98 -14.45
CA ASP A 66 -11.89 6.77 -15.72
C ASP A 66 -13.14 5.90 -15.49
N ASP A 67 -13.86 5.59 -16.57
CA ASP A 67 -15.17 4.95 -16.52
C ASP A 67 -15.18 3.54 -15.88
N TYR A 68 -14.01 2.91 -15.65
CA TYR A 68 -13.94 1.51 -15.20
C TYR A 68 -12.87 1.20 -14.16
N THR A 69 -12.00 2.14 -13.79
CA THR A 69 -10.87 1.85 -12.89
C THR A 69 -10.78 2.83 -11.72
N LYS A 70 -10.65 2.23 -10.53
CA LYS A 70 -10.62 2.90 -9.23
C LYS A 70 -9.32 2.50 -8.53
N PRO A 71 -8.24 3.30 -8.57
CA PRO A 71 -7.05 3.03 -7.77
C PRO A 71 -7.34 3.26 -6.28
N ASP A 72 -6.64 2.58 -5.39
CA ASP A 72 -6.92 2.70 -3.96
C ASP A 72 -6.57 4.08 -3.41
N ILE A 73 -5.42 4.64 -3.79
CA ILE A 73 -5.05 6.01 -3.43
C ILE A 73 -4.34 6.71 -4.58
N VAL A 74 -4.68 7.98 -4.82
CA VAL A 74 -4.01 8.83 -5.80
C VAL A 74 -3.58 10.14 -5.17
N VAL A 75 -2.35 10.54 -5.45
CA VAL A 75 -1.83 11.87 -5.14
C VAL A 75 -1.87 12.70 -6.40
N PHE A 76 -2.51 13.87 -6.33
CA PHE A 76 -2.60 14.82 -7.42
C PHE A 76 -1.72 16.03 -7.17
N LYS A 77 -1.18 16.60 -8.25
CA LYS A 77 -0.58 17.93 -8.26
C LYS A 77 -1.24 18.79 -9.33
N LYS A 78 -1.89 19.90 -8.94
CA LYS A 78 -2.66 20.78 -9.84
C LYS A 78 -3.57 19.95 -10.75
N TYR A 79 -4.36 19.06 -10.16
CA TYR A 79 -5.30 18.14 -10.83
C TYR A 79 -4.67 17.04 -11.70
N ASN A 80 -3.34 16.97 -11.83
CA ASN A 80 -2.67 15.88 -12.54
C ASN A 80 -2.28 14.78 -11.54
N PRO A 81 -2.59 13.49 -11.81
CA PRO A 81 -2.11 12.40 -10.96
C PRO A 81 -0.59 12.30 -11.04
N ILE A 82 0.08 12.24 -9.90
CA ILE A 82 1.55 12.14 -9.81
C ILE A 82 2.03 10.86 -9.14
N TYR A 83 1.19 10.25 -8.29
CA TYR A 83 1.44 8.95 -7.68
C TYR A 83 0.14 8.16 -7.58
N ILE A 84 0.27 6.85 -7.69
CA ILE A 84 -0.80 5.89 -7.42
C ILE A 84 -0.29 4.85 -6.45
N ILE A 85 -1.11 4.50 -5.47
CA ILE A 85 -0.83 3.45 -4.50
C ILE A 85 -1.99 2.45 -4.60
N GLU A 86 -1.65 1.19 -4.77
CA GLU A 86 -2.54 0.04 -4.63
C GLU A 86 -2.14 -0.73 -3.36
N LEU A 87 -3.13 -1.20 -2.64
CA LEU A 87 -3.00 -1.90 -1.36
C LEU A 87 -3.66 -3.26 -1.51
N LYS A 88 -3.00 -4.30 -1.00
CA LYS A 88 -3.55 -5.65 -1.07
C LYS A 88 -3.48 -6.35 0.27
N MET A 89 -4.62 -6.75 0.83
CA MET A 89 -4.65 -7.44 2.12
C MET A 89 -5.08 -8.90 1.99
N PHE A 90 -4.17 -9.82 2.28
CA PHE A 90 -4.43 -11.26 2.34
C PHE A 90 -4.71 -11.67 3.79
N GLN A 91 -6.00 -11.81 4.11
CA GLN A 91 -6.45 -11.88 5.51
C GLN A 91 -6.49 -13.29 6.09
N LYS A 92 -6.83 -14.30 5.29
CA LYS A 92 -6.78 -15.69 5.71
C LYS A 92 -5.36 -16.19 5.46
N THR A 93 -4.91 -17.21 6.19
CA THR A 93 -3.66 -17.99 5.94
C THR A 93 -3.56 -18.63 4.54
N GLU A 94 -4.45 -18.24 3.63
CA GLU A 94 -4.31 -18.49 2.20
C GLU A 94 -3.02 -17.83 1.72
N THR A 95 -2.16 -18.67 1.15
CA THR A 95 -0.93 -18.27 0.45
C THR A 95 -1.20 -17.06 -0.42
N LEU A 96 -0.39 -16.03 -0.23
CA LEU A 96 -0.27 -14.86 -1.09
C LEU A 96 -0.58 -15.23 -2.55
N LYS A 97 -1.67 -14.67 -3.08
CA LYS A 97 -2.19 -15.00 -4.41
C LYS A 97 -1.48 -14.13 -5.43
N GLU A 98 -0.40 -14.67 -6.01
CA GLU A 98 0.45 -13.93 -6.94
C GLU A 98 -0.29 -13.41 -8.17
N ASP A 99 -1.36 -14.09 -8.61
CA ASP A 99 -2.21 -13.66 -9.72
C ASP A 99 -2.99 -12.37 -9.39
N MET A 100 -3.39 -12.18 -8.12
CA MET A 100 -4.02 -10.94 -7.68
C MET A 100 -3.02 -9.78 -7.68
N ILE A 101 -1.81 -10.03 -7.19
CA ILE A 101 -0.71 -9.06 -7.24
C ILE A 101 -0.40 -8.67 -8.68
N GLU A 102 -0.36 -9.63 -9.60
CA GLU A 102 -0.11 -9.37 -11.03
C GLU A 102 -1.18 -8.49 -11.65
N LYS A 103 -2.46 -8.70 -11.31
CA LYS A 103 -3.56 -7.82 -11.75
C LYS A 103 -3.36 -6.38 -11.28
N ASP A 104 -2.95 -6.18 -10.04
CA ASP A 104 -2.70 -4.83 -9.49
C ASP A 104 -1.45 -4.18 -10.11
N LEU A 105 -0.42 -4.96 -10.45
CA LEU A 105 0.74 -4.46 -11.21
C LEU A 105 0.36 -4.04 -12.64
N ASP A 106 -0.47 -4.82 -13.32
CA ASP A 106 -0.96 -4.48 -14.66
C ASP A 106 -1.88 -3.25 -14.63
N LYS A 107 -2.71 -3.12 -13.59
CA LYS A 107 -3.51 -1.92 -13.31
C LYS A 107 -2.62 -0.68 -13.13
N LEU A 108 -1.58 -0.75 -12.30
CA LEU A 108 -0.60 0.33 -12.12
C LEU A 108 0.11 0.71 -13.43
N LYS A 109 0.55 -0.28 -14.20
CA LYS A 109 1.16 -0.07 -15.52
C LYS A 109 0.22 0.65 -16.47
N ALA A 110 -1.06 0.26 -16.50
CA ALA A 110 -2.06 0.91 -17.34
C ALA A 110 -2.21 2.39 -16.98
N TYR A 111 -2.28 2.73 -15.69
CA TYR A 111 -2.32 4.13 -15.28
C TYR A 111 -1.05 4.89 -15.66
N ILE A 112 0.14 4.35 -15.38
CA ILE A 112 1.41 5.01 -15.70
C ILE A 112 1.53 5.28 -17.20
N SER A 113 1.06 4.34 -18.03
CA SER A 113 1.05 4.48 -19.49
C SER A 113 0.05 5.54 -19.96
N ARG A 114 -1.11 5.64 -19.30
CA ARG A 114 -2.20 6.56 -19.64
C ARG A 114 -1.93 8.00 -19.17
N TYR A 115 -1.29 8.17 -18.03
CA TYR A 115 -1.05 9.48 -17.42
C TYR A 115 0.46 9.74 -17.30
N PRO A 116 1.07 10.43 -18.29
CA PRO A 116 2.51 10.71 -18.29
C PRO A 116 3.01 11.51 -17.09
N SER A 117 2.12 12.21 -16.37
CA SER A 117 2.42 12.94 -15.14
C SER A 117 2.74 12.03 -13.95
N ILE A 118 2.34 10.75 -14.01
CA ILE A 118 2.62 9.79 -12.94
C ILE A 118 4.12 9.49 -12.92
N LYS A 119 4.71 9.74 -11.76
CA LYS A 119 6.13 9.52 -11.51
C LYS A 119 6.40 8.10 -11.07
N TRP A 120 5.59 7.60 -10.14
CA TRP A 120 5.69 6.25 -9.58
C TRP A 120 4.31 5.67 -9.24
N GLY A 121 4.18 4.36 -9.44
CA GLY A 121 3.16 3.52 -8.84
C GLY A 121 3.73 2.74 -7.67
N PHE A 122 2.93 2.50 -6.64
CA PHE A 122 3.29 1.70 -5.48
C PHE A 122 2.28 0.58 -5.30
N LEU A 123 2.75 -0.63 -5.02
CA LEU A 123 1.93 -1.74 -4.56
C LEU A 123 2.43 -2.17 -3.18
N ILE A 124 1.55 -2.17 -2.20
CA ILE A 124 1.86 -2.60 -0.83
C ILE A 124 1.03 -3.84 -0.52
N ALA A 125 1.69 -5.00 -0.43
CA ALA A 125 1.04 -6.27 -0.14
C ALA A 125 1.16 -6.64 1.35
N VAL A 126 0.03 -6.78 2.04
CA VAL A 126 -0.08 -7.20 3.43
C VAL A 126 -0.51 -8.66 3.49
N TYR A 127 0.24 -9.51 4.18
CA TYR A 127 -0.03 -10.95 4.23
C TYR A 127 0.35 -11.58 5.56
N ASP A 128 -0.30 -12.69 5.90
CA ASP A 128 -0.01 -13.51 7.08
C ASP A 128 0.63 -14.84 6.65
N SER A 129 1.97 -14.94 6.72
CA SER A 129 2.70 -16.15 6.33
C SER A 129 3.96 -16.37 7.16
N GLU A 130 4.31 -17.64 7.42
CA GLU A 130 5.58 -17.99 8.06
C GLU A 130 6.79 -17.71 7.15
N ALA A 131 6.60 -17.76 5.84
CA ALA A 131 7.64 -17.45 4.87
C ALA A 131 7.63 -15.96 4.54
N MET A 132 8.82 -15.36 4.43
CA MET A 132 8.96 -14.03 3.83
C MET A 132 8.72 -14.14 2.33
N TRP A 133 7.70 -13.45 1.84
CA TRP A 133 7.52 -13.22 0.42
C TRP A 133 8.42 -12.09 -0.04
N LYS A 134 8.98 -12.25 -1.24
CA LYS A 134 9.64 -11.18 -1.97
C LYS A 134 9.08 -11.17 -3.39
N PRO A 135 8.72 -10.00 -3.93
CA PRO A 135 8.32 -9.94 -5.33
C PRO A 135 9.48 -10.43 -6.21
N SER A 136 9.20 -11.37 -7.11
CA SER A 136 10.26 -11.98 -7.90
C SER A 136 10.87 -10.93 -8.87
N SER A 137 12.19 -10.81 -8.83
CA SER A 137 12.93 -9.79 -9.60
C SER A 137 12.74 -9.92 -11.11
N HIS A 138 12.43 -11.11 -11.61
CA HIS A 138 12.12 -11.34 -13.02
C HIS A 138 10.75 -10.78 -13.43
N LYS A 139 9.74 -10.82 -12.54
CA LYS A 139 8.41 -10.26 -12.81
C LYS A 139 8.43 -8.73 -12.81
N LEU A 140 9.24 -8.11 -11.94
CA LEU A 140 9.44 -6.65 -11.90
C LEU A 140 10.30 -6.10 -13.06
N LYS A 141 10.99 -6.97 -13.79
CA LYS A 141 11.76 -6.63 -15.00
C LYS A 141 10.93 -6.69 -16.29
N LYS A 142 9.62 -7.01 -16.22
CA LYS A 142 8.72 -6.91 -17.37
C LYS A 142 8.70 -5.45 -17.86
N SER A 143 8.73 -5.26 -19.18
CA SER A 143 8.61 -3.94 -19.80
C SER A 143 7.34 -3.22 -19.32
N GLY A 144 7.51 -1.98 -18.86
CA GLY A 144 6.44 -1.12 -18.37
C GLY A 144 6.27 -1.07 -16.84
N TYR A 145 7.08 -1.79 -16.07
CA TYR A 145 7.07 -1.74 -14.60
C TYR A 145 8.20 -0.89 -14.00
N GLU A 146 8.96 -0.17 -14.81
CA GLU A 146 10.17 0.56 -14.40
C GLU A 146 9.89 1.67 -13.38
N LYS A 147 8.64 2.16 -13.36
CA LYS A 147 8.13 3.17 -12.43
C LYS A 147 7.23 2.58 -11.34
N ILE A 148 7.28 1.28 -11.10
CA ILE A 148 6.50 0.62 -10.05
C ILE A 148 7.44 0.17 -8.93
N SER A 149 7.06 0.48 -7.69
CA SER A 149 7.71 -0.05 -6.50
C SER A 149 6.77 -1.00 -5.79
N VAL A 150 7.27 -2.17 -5.39
CA VAL A 150 6.51 -3.14 -4.61
C VAL A 150 7.15 -3.29 -3.25
N SER A 151 6.35 -3.16 -2.20
CA SER A 151 6.73 -3.50 -0.83
C SER A 151 5.75 -4.51 -0.25
N SER A 152 6.11 -5.07 0.90
CA SER A 152 5.29 -6.10 1.52
C SER A 152 5.38 -6.07 3.04
N ILE A 153 4.24 -6.23 3.70
CA ILE A 153 4.11 -6.26 5.16
C ILE A 153 3.70 -7.68 5.55
N ASN A 154 4.61 -8.42 6.20
CA ASN A 154 4.28 -9.71 6.79
C ASN A 154 3.75 -9.49 8.22
N LEU A 155 2.52 -9.90 8.48
CA LEU A 155 1.89 -9.74 9.79
C LEU A 155 2.59 -10.54 10.90
N ARG A 156 3.27 -11.64 10.55
CA ARG A 156 4.03 -12.48 11.50
C ARG A 156 5.43 -11.96 11.81
N ARG A 157 6.06 -11.29 10.84
CA ARG A 157 7.48 -10.93 10.90
C ARG A 157 7.67 -9.54 10.31
N LYS A 158 8.35 -8.64 11.04
CA LYS A 158 8.91 -7.46 10.37
C LYS A 158 9.99 -7.92 9.38
N GLU A 159 10.33 -7.11 8.37
CA GLU A 159 11.47 -7.40 7.46
C GLU A 159 12.81 -7.65 8.21
N ASP A 160 12.87 -7.28 9.49
CA ASP A 160 13.89 -7.69 10.45
C ASP A 160 13.60 -9.11 10.98
N SER A 161 14.44 -10.07 10.57
CA SER A 161 14.23 -11.52 10.66
C SER A 161 14.07 -12.09 12.08
N GLU A 162 14.31 -11.30 13.13
CA GLU A 162 14.36 -11.78 14.52
C GLU A 162 13.15 -11.38 15.38
N ARG A 163 12.24 -10.53 14.88
CA ARG A 163 11.18 -9.94 15.72
C ARG A 163 9.78 -10.42 15.33
N ARG A 164 9.43 -11.62 15.79
CA ARG A 164 8.01 -11.98 15.97
C ARG A 164 7.49 -11.21 17.18
N ARG A 165 6.44 -10.41 17.03
CA ARG A 165 5.83 -9.71 18.19
C ARG A 165 5.29 -10.74 19.18
N ASN A 166 5.52 -10.52 20.47
CA ASN A 166 5.00 -11.38 21.54
C ASN A 166 3.48 -11.50 21.42
N ASN A 167 2.94 -12.71 21.60
CA ASN A 167 1.51 -13.04 21.58
C ASN A 167 0.79 -12.88 20.23
N TYR A 168 1.50 -12.78 19.09
CA TYR A 168 0.86 -12.69 17.77
C TYR A 168 -0.20 -13.77 17.52
N ASP A 169 0.12 -15.03 17.80
CA ASP A 169 -0.81 -16.14 17.53
C ASP A 169 -2.09 -16.07 18.36
N GLU A 170 -2.00 -15.55 19.58
CA GLU A 170 -3.16 -15.35 20.44
C GLU A 170 -4.00 -14.17 19.96
N TRP A 171 -3.36 -13.05 19.62
CA TRP A 171 -4.02 -11.90 19.00
C TRP A 171 -4.72 -12.31 17.69
N ARG A 172 -4.03 -13.06 16.81
CA ARG A 172 -4.58 -13.54 15.54
C ARG A 172 -5.77 -14.47 15.74
N ARG A 173 -5.71 -15.37 16.73
CA ARG A 173 -6.85 -16.24 17.07
C ARG A 173 -8.05 -15.45 17.56
N GLN A 174 -7.84 -14.39 18.35
CA GLN A 174 -8.92 -13.49 18.78
C GLN A 174 -9.50 -12.71 17.59
N PHE A 175 -8.63 -12.25 16.68
CA PHE A 175 -8.99 -11.59 15.43
C PHE A 175 -9.87 -12.50 14.55
N ASP A 176 -9.47 -13.75 14.33
CA ASP A 176 -10.23 -14.72 13.53
C ASP A 176 -11.62 -14.98 14.13
N LYS A 177 -11.69 -15.18 15.46
CA LYS A 177 -12.96 -15.35 16.17
C LYS A 177 -13.89 -14.13 16.03
N TYR A 178 -13.32 -12.93 15.99
CA TYR A 178 -14.11 -11.71 15.80
C TYR A 178 -14.68 -11.65 14.38
N LEU A 179 -13.86 -11.94 13.37
CA LEU A 179 -14.32 -11.99 11.98
C LEU A 179 -15.45 -13.00 11.77
N GLU A 180 -15.31 -14.23 12.29
CA GLU A 180 -16.33 -15.29 12.17
C GLU A 180 -17.67 -14.93 12.83
N LYS A 181 -17.68 -14.03 13.81
CA LYS A 181 -18.88 -13.64 14.54
C LYS A 181 -19.64 -12.50 13.86
N HIS A 182 -18.94 -11.69 13.07
CA HIS A 182 -19.44 -10.41 12.57
C HIS A 182 -19.54 -10.32 11.05
N PHE A 183 -19.06 -11.33 10.32
CA PHE A 183 -19.13 -11.46 8.87
C PHE A 183 -19.45 -12.90 8.47
#